data_AF-A0A8S9AGJ0-F1
#
_entry.id   AF-A0A8S9AGJ0-F1
#
_cell.length_a   1.000
_cell.length_b   1.000
_cell.length_c   1.000
_cell.angle_alpha   90.00
_cell.angle_beta   90.00
_cell.angle_gamma   90.00
#
_symmetry.space_group_name_H-M   'P 1'
#
loop_
_entity.id
_entity.type
_entity.pdbx_description
1 polymer ?
#
loop_
_entity_poly.entity_id
_entity_poly.type
_entity_poly.pdbx_seq_one_letter_code
_entity_poly.pdbx_strand_id
1 'polypeptide(L)'
;MLLDKGDVDVAADLNPDQVRAIASNPDLKVVQVPRDTVFYLALNQANPTLAKPEVWQAARWLVDYDGIANQLFRGQYKVNQAPVAQGMAGALPERPYKLDVAKAKALWP
;
A
#
# COMPACT_ATOMS: atom_id res chain seq x y z
N MET A 1 -10.96 -22.85 -8.12
CA MET A 1 -9.48 -22.80 -8.13
C MET A 1 -8.93 -24.17 -7.74
N LEU A 2 -7.61 -24.43 -7.88
CA LEU A 2 -7.00 -25.70 -7.40
C LEU A 2 -7.25 -25.91 -5.89
N LEU A 3 -7.24 -24.80 -5.13
CA LEU A 3 -7.59 -24.78 -3.71
C LEU A 3 -9.03 -25.28 -3.45
N ASP A 4 -10.03 -24.80 -4.22
CA ASP A 4 -11.43 -25.24 -4.07
C ASP A 4 -11.65 -26.70 -4.47
N LYS A 5 -10.78 -27.24 -5.32
CA LYS A 5 -10.84 -28.65 -5.77
C LYS A 5 -10.13 -29.60 -4.81
N GLY A 6 -9.40 -29.07 -3.82
CA GLY A 6 -8.57 -29.87 -2.91
C GLY A 6 -7.26 -30.37 -3.53
N ASP A 7 -6.86 -29.85 -4.70
CA ASP A 7 -5.61 -30.23 -5.36
C ASP A 7 -4.38 -29.56 -4.70
N VAL A 8 -4.61 -28.52 -3.89
CA VAL A 8 -3.59 -27.73 -3.19
C VAL A 8 -4.09 -27.43 -1.78
N ASP A 9 -3.24 -27.61 -0.77
CA ASP A 9 -3.59 -27.37 0.64
C ASP A 9 -3.45 -25.90 1.08
N VAL A 10 -2.51 -25.16 0.48
CA VAL A 10 -2.19 -23.77 0.87
C VAL A 10 -1.96 -22.91 -0.36
N ALA A 11 -2.66 -21.78 -0.43
CA ALA A 11 -2.37 -20.68 -1.34
C ALA A 11 -1.90 -19.46 -0.55
N ALA A 12 -0.80 -18.84 -0.99
CA ALA A 12 -0.23 -17.64 -0.39
C ALA A 12 -0.32 -16.45 -1.36
N ASP A 13 -0.14 -15.23 -0.83
CA ASP A 13 -0.09 -13.96 -1.58
C ASP A 13 -1.33 -13.71 -2.47
N LEU A 14 -2.49 -14.13 -1.97
CA LEU A 14 -3.78 -13.89 -2.61
C LEU A 14 -4.16 -12.41 -2.59
N ASN A 15 -4.59 -11.90 -3.73
CA ASN A 15 -5.09 -10.53 -3.84
C ASN A 15 -6.50 -10.39 -3.23
N PRO A 16 -7.01 -9.15 -3.01
CA PRO A 16 -8.30 -8.94 -2.37
C PRO A 16 -9.49 -9.61 -3.05
N ASP A 17 -9.48 -9.73 -4.38
CA ASP A 17 -10.59 -10.33 -5.12
C ASP A 17 -10.57 -11.85 -4.99
N GLN A 18 -9.38 -12.46 -5.00
CA GLN A 18 -9.19 -13.89 -4.75
C GLN A 18 -9.60 -14.28 -3.34
N VAL A 19 -9.20 -13.49 -2.33
CA VAL A 19 -9.61 -13.74 -0.93
C VAL A 19 -11.13 -13.74 -0.80
N ARG A 20 -11.83 -12.80 -1.45
CA ARG A 20 -13.30 -12.78 -1.42
C ARG A 20 -13.94 -13.95 -2.15
N ALA A 21 -13.37 -14.38 -3.26
CA ALA A 21 -13.89 -15.52 -4.01
C ALA A 21 -13.92 -16.81 -3.17
N ILE A 22 -12.97 -16.95 -2.24
CA ILE A 22 -12.89 -18.12 -1.35
C ILE A 22 -13.49 -17.88 0.04
N ALA A 23 -13.77 -16.63 0.42
CA ALA A 23 -14.21 -16.27 1.77
C ALA A 23 -15.57 -16.88 2.16
N SER A 24 -16.41 -17.21 1.17
CA SER A 24 -17.71 -17.85 1.41
C SER A 24 -17.64 -19.38 1.48
N ASN A 25 -16.47 -19.98 1.22
CA ASN A 25 -16.30 -21.43 1.27
C ASN A 25 -16.07 -21.88 2.73
N PRO A 26 -16.99 -22.64 3.35
CA PRO A 26 -16.88 -23.04 4.76
C PRO A 26 -15.72 -24.00 5.02
N ASP A 27 -15.21 -24.68 3.99
CA ASP A 27 -14.10 -25.63 4.09
C ASP A 27 -12.72 -24.95 4.04
N LEU A 28 -12.68 -23.65 3.71
CA LEU A 28 -11.44 -22.89 3.58
C LEU A 28 -11.31 -21.86 4.71
N LYS A 29 -10.09 -21.73 5.23
CA LYS A 29 -9.75 -20.73 6.24
C LYS A 29 -8.81 -19.67 5.65
N VAL A 30 -9.26 -18.42 5.64
CA VAL A 30 -8.40 -17.28 5.33
C VAL A 30 -7.63 -16.86 6.58
N VAL A 31 -6.31 -16.84 6.49
CA VAL A 31 -5.42 -16.34 7.55
C VAL A 31 -4.73 -15.08 7.07
N GLN A 32 -4.83 -14.00 7.84
CA GLN A 32 -4.09 -12.77 7.60
C GLN A 32 -2.90 -12.68 8.55
N VAL A 33 -1.70 -12.57 7.98
CA VAL A 33 -0.46 -12.42 8.75
C VAL A 33 0.12 -11.03 8.44
N PRO A 34 0.36 -10.19 9.45
CA PRO A 34 1.07 -8.92 9.25
C PRO A 34 2.44 -9.16 8.62
N ARG A 35 2.77 -8.38 7.58
CA ARG A 35 4.10 -8.35 6.95
C ARG A 35 4.73 -6.97 7.13
N ASP A 36 6.06 -6.94 7.18
CA ASP A 36 6.89 -5.74 7.25
C ASP A 36 7.14 -5.09 5.87
N THR A 37 6.49 -5.61 4.81
CA THR A 37 6.61 -5.11 3.46
C THR A 37 6.06 -3.69 3.34
N VAL A 38 6.89 -2.77 2.84
CA VAL A 38 6.52 -1.39 2.54
C VAL A 38 6.58 -1.16 1.04
N PHE A 39 5.47 -0.73 0.45
CA PHE A 39 5.44 -0.22 -0.91
C PHE A 39 5.78 1.26 -0.93
N TYR A 40 6.64 1.67 -1.85
CA TYR A 40 7.07 3.05 -2.00
C TYR A 40 7.23 3.44 -3.46
N LEU A 41 7.14 4.74 -3.74
CA LEU A 41 7.49 5.33 -5.01
C LEU A 41 8.90 5.90 -4.91
N ALA A 42 9.82 5.40 -5.73
CA ALA A 42 11.15 5.97 -5.89
C ALA A 42 11.15 6.98 -7.04
N LEU A 43 11.83 8.11 -6.86
CA LEU A 43 12.07 9.09 -7.91
C LEU A 43 13.50 8.93 -8.43
N ASN A 44 13.67 8.96 -9.75
CA ASN A 44 14.98 8.81 -10.36
C ASN A 44 15.79 10.11 -10.19
N GLN A 45 16.78 10.07 -9.30
CA GLN A 45 17.61 11.23 -8.99
C GLN A 45 18.57 11.64 -10.12
N ALA A 46 18.77 10.80 -11.15
CA ALA A 46 19.52 11.19 -12.34
C ALA A 46 18.71 12.10 -13.29
N ASN A 47 17.39 12.17 -13.12
CA ASN A 47 16.54 13.11 -13.85
C ASN A 47 16.54 14.47 -13.12
N PRO A 48 17.00 15.57 -13.74
CA PRO A 48 17.10 16.87 -13.08
C PRO A 48 15.78 17.42 -12.55
N THR A 49 14.64 17.07 -13.16
CA THR A 49 13.31 17.47 -12.69
C THR A 49 12.93 16.69 -11.44
N LEU A 50 13.10 15.36 -11.46
CA LEU A 50 12.70 14.50 -10.34
C LEU A 50 13.63 14.63 -9.12
N ALA A 51 14.88 15.08 -9.34
CA ALA A 51 15.84 15.34 -8.28
C ALA A 51 15.50 16.56 -7.40
N LYS A 52 14.58 17.43 -7.85
CA LYS A 52 14.23 18.67 -7.15
C LYS A 52 13.49 18.41 -5.83
N PRO A 53 13.91 19.03 -4.72
CA PRO A 53 13.22 18.94 -3.45
C PRO A 53 11.78 19.51 -3.40
N GLU A 54 11.34 20.16 -4.45
CA GLU A 54 9.98 20.65 -4.56
C GLU A 54 9.07 19.54 -5.13
N VAL A 55 9.62 18.73 -6.03
CA VAL A 55 8.90 17.68 -6.76
C VAL A 55 8.57 16.48 -5.87
N TRP A 56 9.53 15.96 -5.09
CA TRP A 56 9.26 14.90 -4.11
C TRP A 56 8.24 15.33 -3.03
N GLN A 57 8.23 16.61 -2.61
CA GLN A 57 7.28 17.13 -1.62
C GLN A 57 5.88 17.23 -2.23
N ALA A 58 5.78 17.83 -3.42
CA ALA A 58 4.51 17.90 -4.16
C ALA A 58 3.94 16.50 -4.44
N ALA A 59 4.78 15.55 -4.86
CA ALA A 59 4.36 14.18 -5.16
C ALA A 59 3.69 13.49 -3.97
N ARG A 60 4.20 13.67 -2.73
CA ARG A 60 3.58 13.09 -1.52
C ARG A 60 2.15 13.60 -1.29
N TRP A 61 1.85 14.85 -1.66
CA TRP A 61 0.49 15.41 -1.58
C TRP A 61 -0.41 15.00 -2.75
N LEU A 62 0.12 14.37 -3.80
CA LEU A 62 -0.68 13.89 -4.95
C LEU A 62 -1.14 12.43 -4.80
N VAL A 63 -0.82 11.77 -3.69
CA VAL A 63 -1.18 10.37 -3.48
C VAL A 63 -2.43 10.25 -2.61
N ASP A 64 -3.44 9.54 -3.11
CA ASP A 64 -4.60 9.10 -2.34
C ASP A 64 -4.28 7.82 -1.57
N TYR A 65 -3.55 7.97 -0.45
CA TYR A 65 -3.15 6.84 0.38
C TYR A 65 -4.34 6.03 0.92
N ASP A 66 -5.42 6.69 1.31
CA ASP A 66 -6.60 6.04 1.87
C ASP A 66 -7.40 5.31 0.78
N GLY A 67 -7.55 5.89 -0.40
CA GLY A 67 -8.15 5.22 -1.56
C GLY A 67 -7.35 3.98 -1.96
N ILE A 68 -6.02 4.07 -2.00
CA ILE A 68 -5.16 2.91 -2.27
C ILE A 68 -5.35 1.82 -1.22
N ALA A 69 -5.27 2.15 0.07
CA ALA A 69 -5.40 1.15 1.13
C ALA A 69 -6.80 0.50 1.18
N ASN A 70 -7.85 1.30 1.05
CA ASN A 70 -9.22 0.85 1.34
C ASN A 70 -10.02 0.45 0.10
N GLN A 71 -9.75 1.04 -1.08
CA GLN A 71 -10.49 0.74 -2.30
C GLN A 71 -9.74 -0.26 -3.19
N LEU A 72 -8.48 0.03 -3.51
CA LEU A 72 -7.65 -0.85 -4.33
C LEU A 72 -7.29 -2.13 -3.57
N PHE A 73 -6.75 -1.97 -2.36
CA PHE A 73 -6.31 -3.09 -1.53
C PHE A 73 -7.39 -3.63 -0.58
N ARG A 74 -8.56 -3.00 -0.52
CA ARG A 74 -9.71 -3.45 0.29
C ARG A 74 -9.37 -3.71 1.76
N GLY A 75 -8.50 -2.89 2.34
CA GLY A 75 -8.08 -2.98 3.73
C GLY A 75 -7.03 -4.06 4.03
N GLN A 76 -6.54 -4.80 3.03
CA GLN A 76 -5.44 -5.75 3.23
C GLN A 76 -4.11 -5.05 3.53
N TYR A 77 -3.98 -3.79 3.13
CA TYR A 77 -2.81 -2.95 3.37
C TYR A 77 -3.18 -1.74 4.23
N LYS A 78 -2.19 -1.23 4.97
CA LYS A 78 -2.33 -0.07 5.85
C LYS A 78 -1.48 1.08 5.34
N VAL A 79 -1.97 2.31 5.50
CA VAL A 79 -1.21 3.51 5.17
C VAL A 79 0.03 3.61 6.05
N ASN A 80 1.19 3.77 5.40
CA ASN A 80 2.49 3.98 6.02
C ASN A 80 3.26 5.06 5.25
N GLN A 81 3.73 6.11 5.95
CA GLN A 81 4.41 7.25 5.32
C GLN A 81 5.86 7.43 5.81
N ALA A 82 6.37 6.45 6.55
CA ALA A 82 7.74 6.36 7.03
C ALA A 82 8.44 5.11 6.45
N PRO A 83 9.78 5.04 6.43
CA PRO A 83 10.50 3.88 5.89
C PRO A 83 10.26 2.57 6.67
N VAL A 84 9.96 2.67 7.96
CA VAL A 84 9.72 1.52 8.85
C VAL A 84 8.23 1.22 8.92
N ALA A 85 7.86 -0.04 8.69
CA ALA A 85 6.48 -0.50 8.77
C ALA A 85 5.89 -0.35 10.17
N GLN A 86 4.61 0.01 10.25
CA GLN A 86 3.88 0.10 11.53
C GLN A 86 3.92 -1.23 12.28
N GLY A 87 4.15 -1.19 13.59
CA GLY A 87 4.28 -2.38 14.44
C GLY A 87 5.71 -2.91 14.59
N MET A 88 6.66 -2.35 13.84
CA MET A 88 8.09 -2.63 14.01
C MET A 88 8.74 -1.61 14.96
N ALA A 89 9.85 -2.01 15.60
CA ALA A 89 10.63 -1.10 16.46
C ALA A 89 11.15 0.10 15.63
N GLY A 90 10.93 1.32 16.13
CA GLY A 90 11.29 2.55 15.42
C GLY A 90 10.28 3.02 14.37
N ALA A 91 9.09 2.41 14.30
CA ALA A 91 8.01 2.90 13.45
C ALA A 91 7.52 4.28 13.89
N LEU A 92 7.33 5.17 12.92
CA LEU A 92 6.79 6.52 13.11
C LEU A 92 5.30 6.53 12.76
N PRO A 93 4.38 6.89 13.68
CA PRO A 93 2.94 6.78 13.45
C PRO A 93 2.38 7.89 12.54
N GLU A 94 3.16 8.94 12.26
CA GLU A 94 2.70 10.14 11.59
C GLU A 94 2.34 9.86 10.12
N ARG A 95 1.21 10.44 9.70
CA ARG A 95 0.72 10.38 8.32
C ARG A 95 0.34 11.79 7.85
N PRO A 96 1.32 12.69 7.70
CA PRO A 96 1.03 14.10 7.42
C PRO A 96 0.45 14.34 6.01
N TYR A 97 0.66 13.42 5.07
CA TYR A 97 0.26 13.58 3.68
C TYR A 97 -1.11 12.97 3.40
N LYS A 98 -1.87 13.63 2.53
CA LYS A 98 -3.11 13.16 1.93
C LYS A 98 -3.21 13.75 0.52
N LEU A 99 -4.14 13.26 -0.29
CA LEU A 99 -4.42 13.88 -1.59
C LEU A 99 -4.88 15.34 -1.38
N ASP A 100 -4.01 16.27 -1.76
CA ASP A 100 -4.21 17.71 -1.73
C ASP A 100 -3.51 18.33 -2.95
N VAL A 101 -4.28 18.44 -4.04
CA VAL A 101 -3.80 18.97 -5.31
C VAL A 101 -3.39 20.45 -5.19
N ALA A 102 -4.07 21.23 -4.35
CA ALA A 102 -3.75 22.64 -4.16
C ALA A 102 -2.39 22.81 -3.48
N LYS A 103 -2.14 22.04 -2.41
CA LYS A 103 -0.86 22.02 -1.71
C LYS A 103 0.27 21.50 -2.59
N ALA A 104 0.02 20.47 -3.39
CA ALA A 104 1.00 19.98 -4.36
C ALA A 104 1.37 21.05 -5.40
N LYS A 105 0.38 21.76 -5.96
CA LYS A 105 0.61 22.82 -6.94
C LYS A 105 1.40 24.01 -6.35
N ALA A 106 1.15 24.36 -5.09
CA ALA A 106 1.89 25.43 -4.41
C ALA A 106 3.37 25.10 -4.20
N LEU A 107 3.71 23.80 -4.19
CA LEU A 107 5.08 23.32 -4.09
C LEU A 107 5.72 23.07 -5.46
N TRP A 108 4.93 23.00 -6.55
CA TRP A 108 5.47 22.62 -7.85
C TRP A 108 6.30 23.77 -8.46
N PRO A 109 7.56 23.52 -8.89
CA PRO A 109 8.46 24.54 -9.42
C PRO A 109 8.16 24.96 -10.86
#